data_AF-A0A8T0CFI5-F1
#
_entry.id   AF-A0A8T0CFI5-F1
#
_cell.length_a   1.000
_cell.length_b   1.000
_cell.length_c   1.000
_cell.angle_alpha   90.00
_cell.angle_beta   90.00
_cell.angle_gamma   90.00
#
_symmetry.space_group_name_H-M   'P 1'
#
loop_
_entity.id
_entity.type
_entity.pdbx_description
1 polymer ?
#
loop_
_entity_poly.entity_id
_entity_poly.type
_entity_poly.pdbx_seq_one_letter_code
_entity_poly.pdbx_strand_id
1 'polypeptide(L)'
;MSNSLDQLKESGTVVVCDSGDFATIDKYKPQDATTNPSLILAASKKPEYAKLIDAAVEYGAKHGKDLDDKVDATLDNLLVQFGTEILKIVPGKVSTEVDARFSFDTEASVNKALHIIDLYKEAGIGKERVLIKIASTYEGIKAAHILQSKHGINCNLTLMFSQVQAIAAAEAGAFLISPFVGRILDWYKANHKKEYSPQEDPGVKSVKEIYNYYKKFGYKTIVMGASFRNVGEITELAGCDYLTISVS
;
A
#
# COMPACT_ATOMS: atom_id res chain seq x y z
N MET A 1 29.49 12.93 1.14
CA MET A 1 29.02 12.01 2.19
C MET A 1 27.66 11.49 1.79
N SER A 2 27.44 10.18 1.84
CA SER A 2 26.15 9.52 1.59
C SER A 2 25.18 9.89 2.73
N ASN A 3 23.99 10.39 2.41
CA ASN A 3 23.00 10.74 3.45
C ASN A 3 22.30 9.47 3.97
N SER A 4 21.47 9.59 5.03
CA SER A 4 20.83 8.41 5.64
C SER A 4 19.89 7.65 4.69
N LEU A 5 19.28 8.33 3.72
CA LEU A 5 18.42 7.69 2.72
C LEU A 5 19.24 6.87 1.72
N ASP A 6 20.40 7.38 1.30
CA ASP A 6 21.31 6.68 0.43
C ASP A 6 21.89 5.43 1.14
N GLN A 7 22.27 5.55 2.41
CA GLN A 7 22.71 4.42 3.23
C GLN A 7 21.60 3.37 3.44
N LEU A 8 20.34 3.79 3.57
CA LEU A 8 19.21 2.86 3.64
C LEU A 8 19.09 2.05 2.33
N LYS A 9 19.25 2.69 1.17
CA LYS A 9 19.27 1.98 -0.12
C LYS A 9 20.46 1.02 -0.22
N GLU A 10 21.64 1.44 0.26
CA GLU A 10 22.85 0.60 0.30
C GLU A 10 22.69 -0.64 1.21
N SER A 11 21.80 -0.61 2.21
CA SER A 11 21.49 -1.78 3.06
C SER A 11 20.76 -2.91 2.33
N GLY A 12 20.33 -2.69 1.08
CA GLY A 12 19.54 -3.62 0.28
C GLY A 12 18.03 -3.39 0.41
N THR A 13 17.58 -2.44 1.24
CA THR A 13 16.18 -2.06 1.34
C THR A 13 15.75 -1.24 0.14
N VAL A 14 14.66 -1.67 -0.50
CA VAL A 14 14.00 -0.90 -1.56
C VAL A 14 13.12 0.18 -0.93
N VAL A 15 13.41 1.43 -1.26
CA VAL A 15 12.64 2.58 -0.74
C VAL A 15 11.40 2.82 -1.60
N VAL A 16 10.25 2.91 -0.92
CA VAL A 16 8.94 3.21 -1.47
C VAL A 16 8.41 4.50 -0.84
N CYS A 17 7.68 5.30 -1.62
CA CYS A 17 7.07 6.53 -1.12
C CYS A 17 5.60 6.32 -0.74
N ASP A 18 5.21 6.63 0.50
CA ASP A 18 3.82 6.55 0.97
C ASP A 18 3.14 7.93 0.83
N SER A 19 2.62 8.22 -0.36
CA SER A 19 2.00 9.52 -0.66
C SER A 19 1.06 9.46 -1.86
N GLY A 20 -0.09 10.14 -1.74
CA GLY A 20 -0.92 10.51 -2.90
C GLY A 20 -0.51 11.83 -3.55
N ASP A 21 0.41 12.56 -2.92
CA ASP A 21 0.90 13.87 -3.35
C ASP A 21 2.07 13.69 -4.34
N PHE A 22 1.74 13.34 -5.58
CA PHE A 22 2.73 12.94 -6.58
C PHE A 22 3.75 14.04 -6.93
N ALA A 23 3.42 15.32 -6.73
CA ALA A 23 4.36 16.44 -6.87
C ALA A 23 5.60 16.33 -5.96
N THR A 24 5.52 15.57 -4.86
CA THR A 24 6.62 15.42 -3.89
C THR A 24 7.41 14.12 -4.04
N ILE A 25 6.89 13.17 -4.84
CA ILE A 25 7.46 11.82 -4.94
C ILE A 25 8.84 11.83 -5.61
N ASP A 26 8.98 12.59 -6.71
CA ASP A 26 10.19 12.56 -7.54
C ASP A 26 11.46 13.01 -6.80
N LYS A 27 11.31 13.80 -5.73
CA LYS A 27 12.42 14.31 -4.91
C LYS A 27 13.28 13.18 -4.31
N TYR A 28 12.68 12.03 -4.00
CA TYR A 28 13.34 10.95 -3.27
C TYR A 28 13.76 9.77 -4.16
N LYS A 29 13.42 9.83 -5.45
CA LYS A 29 13.64 8.77 -6.45
C LYS A 29 13.29 7.38 -5.90
N PRO A 30 12.04 7.16 -5.43
CA PRO A 30 11.62 5.87 -4.91
C PRO A 30 11.43 4.86 -6.03
N GLN A 31 11.53 3.56 -5.69
CA GLN A 31 11.30 2.48 -6.65
C GLN A 31 9.80 2.33 -6.95
N ASP A 32 8.99 2.29 -5.89
CA ASP A 32 7.53 2.14 -5.95
C ASP A 32 6.87 3.29 -5.16
N ALA A 33 5.54 3.38 -5.25
CA ALA A 33 4.73 4.26 -4.41
C ALA A 33 3.50 3.54 -3.86
N THR A 34 3.05 3.95 -2.68
CA THR A 34 1.82 3.46 -2.07
C THR A 34 0.83 4.59 -1.85
N THR A 35 -0.44 4.30 -2.14
CA THR A 35 -1.56 5.14 -1.73
C THR A 35 -2.47 4.36 -0.77
N ASN A 36 -3.40 5.07 -0.15
CA ASN A 36 -4.49 4.54 0.65
C ASN A 36 -5.63 5.57 0.66
N PRO A 37 -6.84 5.23 1.16
CA PRO A 37 -7.98 6.15 1.13
C PRO A 37 -7.70 7.50 1.80
N SER A 38 -6.95 7.51 2.91
CA SER A 38 -6.61 8.76 3.62
C SER A 38 -5.64 9.63 2.82
N LEU A 39 -4.66 9.03 2.15
CA LEU A 39 -3.71 9.76 1.30
C LEU A 39 -4.38 10.35 0.06
N ILE A 40 -5.29 9.60 -0.58
CA ILE A 40 -6.06 10.10 -1.71
C ILE A 40 -6.98 11.25 -1.27
N LEU A 41 -7.66 11.10 -0.13
CA LEU A 41 -8.51 12.16 0.44
C LEU A 41 -7.70 13.43 0.77
N ALA A 42 -6.48 13.28 1.29
CA ALA A 42 -5.63 14.43 1.57
C ALA A 42 -5.17 15.11 0.27
N ALA A 43 -4.76 14.32 -0.73
CA ALA A 43 -4.32 14.83 -2.02
C ALA A 43 -5.47 15.50 -2.78
N SER A 44 -6.67 14.92 -2.81
CA SER A 44 -7.83 15.48 -3.54
C SER A 44 -8.30 16.84 -3.00
N LYS A 45 -7.87 17.25 -1.80
CA LYS A 45 -8.16 18.59 -1.27
C LYS A 45 -7.23 19.67 -1.81
N LYS A 46 -6.17 19.30 -2.52
CA LYS A 46 -5.16 20.22 -3.02
C LYS A 46 -5.60 20.86 -4.36
N PRO A 47 -5.59 22.20 -4.49
CA PRO A 47 -6.04 22.88 -5.71
C PRO A 47 -5.30 22.45 -6.98
N GLU A 48 -4.01 22.12 -6.87
CA GLU A 48 -3.19 21.67 -8.00
C GLU A 48 -3.67 20.35 -8.63
N TYR A 49 -4.45 19.55 -7.89
CA TYR A 49 -5.01 18.28 -8.36
C TYR A 49 -6.48 18.36 -8.78
N ALA A 50 -7.07 19.57 -8.82
CA ALA A 50 -8.47 19.77 -9.21
C ALA A 50 -8.80 19.14 -10.57
N LYS A 51 -7.88 19.21 -11.54
CA LYS A 51 -8.08 18.62 -12.88
C LYS A 51 -8.29 17.10 -12.86
N LEU A 52 -7.69 16.38 -11.90
CA LEU A 52 -7.90 14.94 -11.76
C LEU A 52 -9.32 14.65 -11.25
N ILE A 53 -9.82 15.51 -10.37
CA ILE A 53 -11.19 15.43 -9.84
C ILE A 53 -12.20 15.72 -10.95
N ASP A 54 -11.99 16.78 -11.72
CA ASP A 54 -12.86 17.13 -12.84
C ASP A 54 -12.95 15.98 -13.86
N ALA A 55 -11.81 15.40 -14.23
CA ALA A 55 -11.76 14.24 -15.12
C ALA A 55 -12.48 13.01 -14.54
N ALA A 56 -12.32 12.74 -13.24
CA ALA A 56 -12.99 11.64 -12.57
C ALA A 56 -14.51 11.84 -12.48
N VAL A 57 -14.97 13.07 -12.20
CA VAL A 57 -16.39 13.43 -12.16
C VAL A 57 -17.01 13.30 -13.56
N GLU A 58 -16.30 13.74 -14.60
CA GLU A 58 -16.74 13.56 -15.99
C GLU A 58 -16.84 12.07 -16.35
N TYR A 59 -15.87 11.27 -15.92
CA TYR A 59 -15.93 9.81 -16.10
C TYR A 59 -17.15 9.21 -15.40
N GLY A 60 -17.35 9.52 -14.11
CA GLY A 60 -18.47 9.00 -13.34
C GLY A 60 -19.81 9.40 -13.94
N ALA A 61 -19.97 10.66 -14.39
CA ALA A 61 -21.18 11.14 -15.04
C ALA A 61 -21.57 10.36 -16.30
N LYS A 62 -20.58 9.83 -17.03
CA LYS A 62 -20.80 9.02 -18.26
C LYS A 62 -21.08 7.53 -17.98
N HIS A 63 -20.58 7.00 -16.86
CA HIS A 63 -20.62 5.56 -16.59
C HIS A 63 -21.62 5.13 -15.50
N GLY A 64 -22.05 6.05 -14.62
CA GLY A 64 -23.03 5.77 -13.58
C GLY A 64 -24.48 5.99 -14.03
N LYS A 65 -25.40 5.15 -13.57
CA LYS A 65 -26.83 5.20 -13.95
C LYS A 65 -27.62 6.18 -13.09
N ASP A 66 -27.40 6.14 -11.79
CA ASP A 66 -27.97 7.04 -10.79
C ASP A 66 -26.87 7.83 -10.07
N LEU A 67 -27.24 8.56 -9.01
CA LEU A 67 -26.27 9.40 -8.29
C LEU A 67 -25.21 8.56 -7.57
N ASP A 68 -25.60 7.45 -6.95
CA ASP A 68 -24.69 6.62 -6.16
C ASP A 68 -23.71 5.91 -7.09
N ASP A 69 -24.21 5.34 -8.21
CA ASP A 69 -23.37 4.74 -9.25
C ASP A 69 -22.37 5.77 -9.83
N LYS A 70 -22.80 7.02 -10.05
CA LYS A 70 -21.92 8.09 -10.56
C LYS A 70 -20.83 8.45 -9.56
N VAL A 71 -21.16 8.50 -8.27
CA VAL A 71 -20.19 8.77 -7.20
C VAL A 71 -19.18 7.63 -7.11
N ASP A 72 -19.64 6.37 -7.09
CA ASP A 72 -18.74 5.22 -7.01
C ASP A 72 -17.80 5.14 -8.23
N ALA A 73 -18.33 5.33 -9.45
CA ALA A 73 -17.51 5.37 -10.67
C ALA A 73 -16.53 6.56 -10.67
N THR A 74 -16.91 7.70 -10.10
CA THR A 74 -16.02 8.86 -9.92
C THR A 74 -14.86 8.50 -8.97
N LEU A 75 -15.17 7.89 -7.83
CA LEU A 75 -14.16 7.54 -6.83
C LEU A 75 -13.16 6.51 -7.36
N ASP A 76 -13.65 5.45 -8.01
CA ASP A 76 -12.79 4.43 -8.61
C ASP A 76 -11.88 5.03 -9.68
N ASN A 77 -12.42 5.88 -10.57
CA ASN A 77 -11.63 6.56 -11.59
C ASN A 77 -10.59 7.49 -10.95
N LEU A 78 -10.94 8.22 -9.90
CA LEU A 78 -10.03 9.13 -9.21
C LEU A 78 -8.79 8.39 -8.66
N LEU A 79 -8.98 7.20 -8.06
CA LEU A 79 -7.87 6.36 -7.61
C LEU A 79 -6.90 6.04 -8.76
N VAL A 80 -7.45 5.71 -9.93
CA VAL A 80 -6.69 5.37 -11.13
C VAL A 80 -6.00 6.59 -11.73
N GLN A 81 -6.61 7.77 -11.73
CA GLN A 81 -5.97 9.03 -12.16
C GLN A 81 -4.73 9.32 -11.31
N PHE A 82 -4.85 9.26 -9.99
CA PHE A 82 -3.71 9.45 -9.09
C PHE A 82 -2.61 8.42 -9.34
N GLY A 83 -2.96 7.13 -9.43
CA GLY A 83 -1.96 6.10 -9.70
C GLY A 83 -1.31 6.24 -11.07
N THR A 84 -2.04 6.73 -12.08
CA THR A 84 -1.51 7.00 -13.42
C THR A 84 -0.45 8.11 -13.39
N GLU A 85 -0.71 9.22 -12.70
CA GLU A 85 0.28 10.28 -12.54
C GLU A 85 1.51 9.81 -11.74
N ILE A 86 1.31 9.01 -10.69
CA ILE A 86 2.40 8.42 -9.91
C ILE A 86 3.29 7.51 -10.78
N LEU A 87 2.70 6.68 -11.64
CA LEU A 87 3.43 5.74 -12.50
C LEU A 87 4.26 6.39 -13.61
N LYS A 88 4.00 7.67 -13.93
CA LYS A 88 4.87 8.48 -14.80
C LYS A 88 6.17 8.88 -14.10
N ILE A 89 6.18 8.86 -12.77
CA ILE A 89 7.31 9.30 -11.92
C ILE A 89 8.13 8.10 -11.45
N VAL A 90 7.48 7.07 -10.92
CA VAL A 90 8.17 5.91 -10.34
C VAL A 90 8.47 4.86 -11.41
N PRO A 91 9.66 4.22 -11.40
CA PRO A 91 10.00 3.18 -12.36
C PRO A 91 9.29 1.85 -12.07
N GLY A 92 8.89 1.62 -10.82
CA GLY A 92 8.25 0.40 -10.38
C GLY A 92 6.73 0.51 -10.31
N LYS A 93 6.14 0.12 -9.18
CA LYS A 93 4.69 -0.10 -9.04
C LYS A 93 4.00 0.98 -8.23
N VAL A 94 2.68 1.10 -8.40
CA VAL A 94 1.80 1.85 -7.50
C VAL A 94 0.85 0.89 -6.76
N SER A 95 0.69 1.08 -5.45
CA SER A 95 -0.38 0.41 -4.70
C SER A 95 -1.65 1.25 -4.66
N THR A 96 -2.76 0.65 -5.06
CA THR A 96 -4.10 1.26 -5.06
C THR A 96 -5.05 0.40 -4.26
N GLU A 97 -5.71 1.00 -3.26
CA GLU A 97 -6.48 0.27 -2.25
C GLU A 97 -7.94 0.10 -2.66
N VAL A 98 -8.42 -1.15 -2.55
CA VAL A 98 -9.85 -1.46 -2.66
C VAL A 98 -10.61 -0.76 -1.53
N ASP A 99 -11.86 -0.42 -1.79
CA ASP A 99 -12.74 0.13 -0.77
C ASP A 99 -12.78 -0.75 0.49
N ALA A 100 -12.37 -0.17 1.61
CA ALA A 100 -12.32 -0.85 2.90
C ALA A 100 -13.68 -1.35 3.39
N ARG A 101 -14.80 -0.83 2.87
CA ARG A 101 -16.16 -1.35 3.15
C ARG A 101 -16.31 -2.81 2.72
N PHE A 102 -15.51 -3.29 1.76
CA PHE A 102 -15.52 -4.68 1.30
C PHE A 102 -14.53 -5.59 2.05
N SER A 103 -13.87 -5.11 3.10
CA SER A 103 -12.84 -5.89 3.83
C SER A 103 -13.33 -7.24 4.35
N PHE A 104 -14.64 -7.41 4.56
CA PHE A 104 -15.24 -8.65 5.05
C PHE A 104 -16.11 -9.34 4.00
N ASP A 105 -15.90 -9.03 2.72
CA ASP A 105 -16.56 -9.66 1.58
C ASP A 105 -15.50 -10.02 0.52
N THR A 106 -15.21 -11.31 0.41
CA THR A 106 -14.22 -11.83 -0.54
C THR A 106 -14.62 -11.54 -1.99
N GLU A 107 -15.89 -11.76 -2.36
CA GLU A 107 -16.31 -11.61 -3.75
C GLU A 107 -16.36 -10.14 -4.15
N ALA A 108 -16.88 -9.27 -3.28
CA ALA A 108 -16.88 -7.83 -3.54
C ALA A 108 -15.45 -7.27 -3.64
N SER A 109 -14.53 -7.73 -2.79
CA SER A 109 -13.11 -7.35 -2.88
C SER A 109 -12.46 -7.79 -4.19
N VAL A 110 -12.72 -9.02 -4.65
CA VAL A 110 -12.21 -9.53 -5.94
C VAL A 110 -12.80 -8.74 -7.11
N ASN A 111 -14.10 -8.51 -7.11
CA ASN A 111 -14.78 -7.78 -8.19
C ASN A 111 -14.30 -6.33 -8.28
N LYS A 112 -14.15 -5.64 -7.14
CA LYS A 112 -13.61 -4.27 -7.11
C LYS A 112 -12.16 -4.22 -7.57
N ALA A 113 -11.33 -5.18 -7.16
CA ALA A 113 -9.95 -5.28 -7.61
C ALA A 113 -9.84 -5.47 -9.14
N LEU A 114 -10.66 -6.36 -9.71
CA LEU A 114 -10.73 -6.59 -11.16
C LEU A 114 -11.15 -5.31 -11.88
N HIS A 115 -12.18 -4.62 -11.39
CA HIS A 115 -12.63 -3.36 -11.96
C HIS A 115 -11.53 -2.29 -11.97
N ILE A 116 -10.80 -2.12 -10.86
CA ILE A 116 -9.67 -1.17 -10.79
C ILE A 116 -8.59 -1.51 -11.82
N ILE A 117 -8.28 -2.81 -12.02
CA ILE A 117 -7.31 -3.24 -13.04
C ILE A 117 -7.81 -2.95 -14.46
N ASP A 118 -9.11 -3.11 -14.73
CA ASP A 118 -9.69 -2.75 -16.03
C ASP A 118 -9.60 -1.25 -16.29
N LEU A 119 -9.85 -0.41 -15.28
CA LEU A 119 -9.67 1.04 -15.39
C LEU A 119 -8.21 1.43 -15.65
N TYR A 120 -7.24 0.79 -15.00
CA TYR A 120 -5.82 1.00 -15.33
C TYR A 120 -5.51 0.60 -16.77
N LYS A 121 -6.07 -0.52 -17.24
CA LYS A 121 -5.91 -0.97 -18.63
C LYS A 121 -6.51 0.03 -19.62
N GLU A 122 -7.67 0.61 -19.34
CA GLU A 122 -8.26 1.70 -20.13
C GLU A 122 -7.34 2.93 -20.19
N ALA A 123 -6.62 3.24 -19.10
CA ALA A 123 -5.59 4.27 -19.04
C ALA A 123 -4.25 3.87 -19.69
N GLY A 124 -4.16 2.69 -20.32
CA GLY A 124 -2.96 2.21 -21.00
C GLY A 124 -1.89 1.64 -20.04
N ILE A 125 -2.25 1.31 -18.81
CA ILE A 125 -1.35 0.76 -17.78
C ILE A 125 -1.61 -0.74 -17.60
N GLY A 126 -0.56 -1.53 -17.78
CA GLY A 126 -0.61 -2.97 -17.53
C GLY A 126 -0.61 -3.29 -16.03
N LYS A 127 -1.29 -4.40 -15.67
CA LYS A 127 -1.45 -4.85 -14.27
C LYS A 127 -0.13 -5.14 -13.56
N GLU A 128 0.95 -5.38 -14.31
CA GLU A 128 2.30 -5.56 -13.77
C GLU A 128 2.86 -4.30 -13.10
N ARG A 129 2.33 -3.11 -13.40
CA ARG A 129 2.69 -1.83 -12.76
C ARG A 129 1.82 -1.51 -11.53
N VAL A 130 0.84 -2.36 -11.20
CA VAL A 130 -0.15 -2.10 -10.14
C VAL A 130 -0.08 -3.19 -9.08
N LEU A 131 -0.21 -2.78 -7.81
CA LEU A 131 -0.50 -3.67 -6.68
C LEU A 131 -1.89 -3.33 -6.15
N ILE A 132 -2.81 -4.30 -6.19
CA ILE A 132 -4.11 -4.11 -5.54
C ILE A 132 -3.96 -4.28 -4.03
N LYS A 133 -4.28 -3.23 -3.29
CA LYS A 133 -4.10 -3.19 -1.86
C LYS A 133 -5.40 -3.55 -1.14
N ILE A 134 -5.31 -4.51 -0.21
CA ILE A 134 -6.47 -5.14 0.45
C ILE A 134 -6.15 -5.29 1.93
N ALA A 135 -7.12 -5.02 2.81
CA ALA A 135 -6.97 -5.25 4.24
C ALA A 135 -6.73 -6.73 4.54
N SER A 136 -5.80 -7.03 5.47
CA SER A 136 -5.41 -8.40 5.84
C SER A 136 -6.41 -9.07 6.78
N THR A 137 -7.70 -9.00 6.46
CA THR A 137 -8.74 -9.86 7.05
C THR A 137 -8.66 -11.26 6.43
N TYR A 138 -9.41 -12.22 6.97
CA TYR A 138 -9.47 -13.56 6.39
C TYR A 138 -10.05 -13.51 4.96
N GLU A 139 -11.11 -12.74 4.76
CA GLU A 139 -11.78 -12.54 3.48
C GLU A 139 -10.88 -11.82 2.46
N GLY A 140 -10.11 -10.83 2.92
CA GLY A 140 -9.15 -10.10 2.09
C GLY A 140 -7.96 -10.95 1.66
N ILE A 141 -7.44 -11.82 2.55
CA ILE A 141 -6.38 -12.78 2.22
C ILE A 141 -6.89 -13.80 1.18
N LYS A 142 -8.13 -14.28 1.32
CA LYS A 142 -8.77 -15.13 0.30
C LYS A 142 -8.93 -14.40 -1.04
N ALA A 143 -9.34 -13.15 -1.02
CA ALA A 143 -9.46 -12.33 -2.24
C ALA A 143 -8.10 -12.21 -2.93
N ALA A 144 -7.03 -11.91 -2.19
CA ALA A 144 -5.67 -11.85 -2.72
C ALA A 144 -5.21 -13.19 -3.33
N HIS A 145 -5.53 -14.31 -2.68
CA HIS A 145 -5.24 -15.64 -3.23
C HIS A 145 -5.94 -15.85 -4.59
N ILE A 146 -7.23 -15.53 -4.69
CA ILE A 146 -8.00 -15.65 -5.93
C ILE A 146 -7.42 -14.76 -7.04
N LEU A 147 -7.17 -13.49 -6.73
CA LEU A 147 -6.64 -12.50 -7.67
C LEU A 147 -5.29 -12.93 -8.25
N GLN A 148 -4.41 -13.50 -7.43
CA GLN A 148 -3.09 -13.92 -7.91
C GLN A 148 -3.12 -15.28 -8.61
N SER A 149 -3.78 -16.28 -8.04
CA SER A 149 -3.77 -17.65 -8.58
C SER A 149 -4.58 -17.77 -9.87
N LYS A 150 -5.69 -17.02 -10.01
CA LYS A 150 -6.58 -17.12 -11.17
C LYS A 150 -6.40 -15.99 -12.18
N HIS A 151 -6.09 -14.78 -11.71
CA HIS A 151 -6.06 -13.58 -12.57
C HIS A 151 -4.66 -13.02 -12.77
N GLY A 152 -3.65 -13.50 -12.04
CA GLY A 152 -2.28 -12.98 -12.10
C GLY A 152 -2.21 -11.48 -11.77
N ILE A 153 -3.03 -11.02 -10.82
CA ILE A 153 -3.04 -9.63 -10.32
C ILE A 153 -2.30 -9.62 -9.00
N ASN A 154 -1.18 -8.89 -8.92
CA ASN A 154 -0.37 -8.82 -7.70
C ASN A 154 -1.09 -8.02 -6.61
N CYS A 155 -1.03 -8.51 -5.37
CA CYS A 155 -1.69 -7.87 -4.23
C CYS A 155 -0.69 -7.36 -3.19
N ASN A 156 -1.06 -6.26 -2.53
CA ASN A 156 -0.43 -5.73 -1.33
C ASN A 156 -1.40 -5.91 -0.14
N LEU A 157 -1.11 -6.87 0.75
CA LEU A 157 -1.93 -7.08 1.94
C LEU A 157 -1.52 -6.12 3.07
N THR A 158 -2.40 -5.16 3.39
CA THR A 158 -2.18 -4.06 4.34
C THR A 158 -2.91 -4.27 5.67
N LEU A 159 -2.77 -3.35 6.63
CA LEU A 159 -3.40 -3.46 7.96
C LEU A 159 -3.03 -4.77 8.66
N MET A 160 -1.75 -5.16 8.53
CA MET A 160 -1.20 -6.37 9.10
C MET A 160 -0.51 -6.05 10.42
N PHE A 161 -1.02 -6.64 11.50
CA PHE A 161 -0.58 -6.36 12.87
C PHE A 161 -0.11 -7.61 13.61
N SER A 162 -0.49 -8.80 13.14
CA SER A 162 -0.20 -10.06 13.80
C SER A 162 0.59 -11.03 12.93
N GLN A 163 1.37 -11.89 13.57
CA GLN A 163 2.09 -12.96 12.90
C GLN A 163 1.15 -13.93 12.19
N VAL A 164 -0.06 -14.15 12.72
CA VAL A 164 -1.08 -15.03 12.10
C VAL A 164 -1.52 -14.49 10.74
N GLN A 165 -1.77 -13.18 10.64
CA GLN A 165 -2.08 -12.55 9.35
C GLN A 165 -0.92 -12.71 8.35
N ALA A 166 0.32 -12.55 8.80
CA ALA A 166 1.49 -12.73 7.95
C ALA A 166 1.60 -14.17 7.45
N ILE A 167 1.55 -15.17 8.33
CA ILE A 167 1.61 -16.58 7.92
C ILE A 167 0.51 -16.92 6.90
N ALA A 168 -0.73 -16.50 7.17
CA ALA A 168 -1.85 -16.72 6.26
C ALA A 168 -1.64 -16.04 4.89
N ALA A 169 -1.09 -14.82 4.87
CA ALA A 169 -0.76 -14.11 3.63
C ALA A 169 0.34 -14.83 2.82
N ALA A 170 1.37 -15.36 3.50
CA ALA A 170 2.43 -16.14 2.87
C ALA A 170 1.90 -17.43 2.23
N GLU A 171 1.06 -18.17 2.96
CA GLU A 171 0.43 -19.42 2.48
C GLU A 171 -0.57 -19.17 1.35
N ALA A 172 -1.25 -18.02 1.36
CA ALA A 172 -2.09 -17.56 0.26
C ALA A 172 -1.29 -17.17 -1.00
N GLY A 173 0.04 -17.06 -0.89
CA GLY A 173 0.94 -16.71 -1.97
C GLY A 173 0.97 -15.22 -2.29
N ALA A 174 0.61 -14.33 -1.35
CA ALA A 174 0.60 -12.88 -1.54
C ALA A 174 1.90 -12.37 -2.18
N PHE A 175 1.81 -11.43 -3.13
CA PHE A 175 2.99 -10.83 -3.75
C PHE A 175 3.77 -9.99 -2.74
N LEU A 176 3.06 -9.17 -1.98
CA LEU A 176 3.63 -8.28 -0.98
C LEU A 176 2.71 -8.14 0.25
N ILE A 177 3.32 -7.97 1.43
CA ILE A 177 2.62 -7.60 2.67
C ILE A 177 3.13 -6.26 3.20
N SER A 178 2.24 -5.47 3.81
CA SER A 178 2.55 -4.23 4.51
C SER A 178 2.30 -4.36 6.02
N PRO A 179 3.18 -5.02 6.80
CA PRO A 179 3.10 -5.04 8.25
C PRO A 179 3.37 -3.64 8.84
N PHE A 180 2.49 -3.22 9.75
CA PHE A 180 2.54 -1.86 10.31
C PHE A 180 3.47 -1.80 11.52
N VAL A 181 4.25 -0.73 11.62
CA VAL A 181 5.17 -0.48 12.74
C VAL A 181 4.56 0.49 13.75
N GLY A 182 4.42 1.75 13.37
CA GLY A 182 4.05 2.84 14.25
C GLY A 182 2.65 2.76 14.85
N ARG A 183 1.68 2.14 14.16
CA ARG A 183 0.36 1.89 14.78
C ARG A 183 0.41 0.85 15.90
N ILE A 184 1.37 -0.08 15.85
CA ILE A 184 1.63 -1.00 16.97
C ILE A 184 2.23 -0.19 18.12
N LEU A 185 3.23 0.67 17.86
CA LEU A 185 3.78 1.57 18.88
C LEU A 185 2.69 2.42 19.56
N ASP A 186 1.79 3.03 18.79
CA ASP A 186 0.70 3.85 19.32
C ASP A 186 -0.18 3.06 20.31
N TRP A 187 -0.55 1.83 19.94
CA TRP A 187 -1.36 0.96 20.81
C TRP A 187 -0.62 0.63 22.11
N TYR A 188 0.67 0.28 22.04
CA TYR A 188 1.46 -0.04 23.22
C TYR A 188 1.65 1.17 24.14
N LYS A 189 1.91 2.37 23.58
CA LYS A 189 1.99 3.61 24.35
C LYS A 189 0.68 3.92 25.08
N ALA A 190 -0.46 3.80 24.40
CA ALA A 190 -1.77 4.06 24.98
C ALA A 190 -2.13 3.08 26.12
N ASN A 191 -1.81 1.79 25.95
CA ASN A 191 -2.20 0.74 26.90
C ASN A 191 -1.22 0.54 28.05
N HIS A 192 0.07 0.78 27.84
CA HIS A 192 1.11 0.58 28.85
C HIS A 192 1.64 1.88 29.44
N LYS A 193 1.33 3.05 28.85
CA LYS A 193 1.78 4.38 29.29
C LYS A 193 3.31 4.45 29.46
N LYS A 194 4.04 3.77 28.56
CA LYS A 194 5.51 3.67 28.54
C LYS A 194 6.06 4.25 27.23
N GLU A 195 7.25 4.85 27.31
CA GLU A 195 8.06 5.22 26.14
C GLU A 195 8.98 4.06 25.70
N TYR A 196 9.21 3.95 24.39
CA TYR A 196 9.99 2.88 23.79
C TYR A 196 11.17 3.49 23.01
N SER A 197 12.36 2.94 23.20
CA SER A 197 13.47 3.21 22.29
C SER A 197 13.23 2.50 20.95
N PRO A 198 13.90 2.90 19.85
CA PRO A 198 13.75 2.22 18.56
C PRO A 198 13.98 0.71 18.64
N GLN A 199 14.91 0.25 19.48
CA GLN A 199 15.24 -1.17 19.65
C GLN A 199 14.16 -1.94 20.45
N GLU A 200 13.47 -1.25 21.36
CA GLU A 200 12.37 -1.81 22.15
C GLU A 200 11.00 -1.67 21.46
N ASP A 201 10.96 -1.03 20.28
CA ASP A 201 9.72 -0.73 19.60
C ASP A 201 8.96 -2.02 19.23
N PRO A 202 7.70 -2.18 19.70
CA PRO A 202 6.93 -3.40 19.47
C PRO A 202 6.54 -3.60 17.99
N GLY A 203 6.41 -2.53 17.22
CA GLY A 203 6.19 -2.57 15.78
C GLY A 203 7.44 -3.03 15.02
N VAL A 204 8.61 -2.50 15.39
CA VAL A 204 9.90 -2.96 14.84
C VAL A 204 10.10 -4.44 15.13
N LYS A 205 9.85 -4.87 16.38
CA LYS A 205 9.92 -6.28 16.76
C LYS A 205 8.98 -7.15 15.93
N SER A 206 7.73 -6.72 15.75
CA SER A 206 6.74 -7.43 14.93
C SER A 206 7.23 -7.65 13.49
N VAL A 207 7.73 -6.59 12.82
CA VAL A 207 8.26 -6.70 11.45
C VAL A 207 9.49 -7.60 11.39
N LYS A 208 10.43 -7.50 12.35
CA LYS A 208 11.61 -8.39 12.42
C LYS A 208 11.20 -9.86 12.55
N GLU A 209 10.21 -10.17 13.39
CA GLU A 209 9.71 -11.54 13.57
C GLU A 209 9.05 -12.08 12.29
N ILE A 210 8.21 -11.27 11.62
CA ILE A 210 7.58 -11.62 10.35
C ILE A 210 8.64 -11.85 9.26
N TYR A 211 9.59 -10.92 9.11
CA TYR A 211 10.66 -11.01 8.13
C TYR A 211 11.48 -12.28 8.34
N ASN A 212 11.94 -12.54 9.57
CA ASN A 212 12.73 -13.72 9.89
C ASN A 212 11.96 -15.02 9.62
N TYR A 213 10.66 -15.07 9.93
CA TYR A 213 9.82 -16.21 9.60
C TYR A 213 9.78 -16.45 8.08
N TYR A 214 9.53 -15.39 7.30
CA TYR A 214 9.44 -15.48 5.84
C TYR A 214 10.74 -15.98 5.23
N LYS A 215 11.88 -15.43 5.66
CA LYS A 215 13.20 -15.85 5.15
C LYS A 215 13.56 -17.27 5.59
N LYS A 216 13.29 -17.63 6.84
CA LYS A 216 13.56 -18.98 7.38
C LYS A 216 12.84 -20.08 6.61
N PHE A 217 11.58 -19.85 6.24
CA PHE A 217 10.76 -20.84 5.53
C PHE A 217 10.74 -20.66 4.01
N GLY A 218 11.52 -19.71 3.47
CA GLY A 218 11.71 -19.56 2.02
C GLY A 218 10.52 -18.95 1.28
N TYR A 219 9.61 -18.26 1.96
CA TYR A 219 8.49 -17.56 1.33
C TYR A 219 8.99 -16.43 0.42
N LYS A 220 8.34 -16.27 -0.74
CA LYS A 220 8.70 -15.28 -1.77
C LYS A 220 7.96 -13.96 -1.65
N THR A 221 6.91 -13.92 -0.84
CA THR A 221 6.17 -12.69 -0.53
C THR A 221 7.13 -11.63 -0.01
N ILE A 222 7.07 -10.44 -0.61
CA ILE A 222 7.88 -9.28 -0.23
C ILE A 222 7.39 -8.74 1.11
N VAL A 223 8.30 -8.48 2.05
CA VAL A 223 7.98 -7.82 3.31
C VAL A 223 8.26 -6.32 3.19
N MET A 224 7.20 -5.50 3.19
CA MET A 224 7.31 -4.03 3.14
C MET A 224 6.89 -3.40 4.45
N GLY A 225 7.85 -3.01 5.30
CA GLY A 225 7.51 -2.29 6.53
C GLY A 225 6.77 -0.97 6.23
N ALA A 226 5.71 -0.68 6.98
CA ALA A 226 4.84 0.47 6.72
C ALA A 226 4.42 1.19 8.00
N SER A 227 3.90 2.41 7.85
CA SER A 227 3.36 3.25 8.93
C SER A 227 4.37 3.62 10.02
N PHE A 228 5.42 4.36 9.67
CA PHE A 228 6.43 4.82 10.63
C PHE A 228 5.96 6.03 11.46
N ARG A 229 6.50 6.20 12.66
CA ARG A 229 6.37 7.41 13.50
C ARG A 229 7.67 8.19 13.58
N ASN A 230 8.82 7.53 13.43
CA ASN A 230 10.12 8.17 13.57
C ASN A 230 11.19 7.45 12.74
N VAL A 231 12.29 8.14 12.49
CA VAL A 231 13.42 7.61 11.71
C VAL A 231 14.10 6.42 12.41
N GLY A 232 14.04 6.34 13.75
CA GLY A 232 14.59 5.23 14.52
C GLY A 232 14.00 3.88 14.11
N GLU A 233 12.68 3.81 13.96
CA GLU A 233 11.97 2.61 13.49
C GLU A 233 12.43 2.18 12.10
N ILE A 234 12.66 3.14 11.20
CA ILE A 234 13.13 2.89 9.83
C ILE A 234 14.56 2.33 9.87
N THR A 235 15.45 2.96 10.65
CA THR A 235 16.86 2.53 10.76
C THR A 235 16.99 1.14 11.37
N GLU A 236 16.10 0.79 12.31
CA GLU A 236 16.08 -0.55 12.91
C GLU A 236 15.59 -1.65 11.96
N LEU A 237 14.97 -1.26 10.85
CA LEU A 237 14.46 -2.17 9.81
C LEU A 237 15.25 -2.08 8.50
N ALA A 238 16.41 -1.41 8.50
CA ALA A 238 17.34 -1.46 7.37
C ALA A 238 17.74 -2.92 7.06
N GLY A 239 17.68 -3.31 5.79
CA GLY A 239 17.81 -4.69 5.32
C GLY A 239 16.47 -5.45 5.16
N CYS A 240 15.34 -4.88 5.59
CA CYS A 240 14.02 -5.36 5.16
C CYS A 240 13.89 -5.23 3.64
N ASP A 241 13.06 -6.07 2.99
CA ASP A 241 12.98 -6.09 1.53
C ASP A 241 12.59 -4.70 1.00
N TYR A 242 11.50 -4.15 1.54
CA TYR A 242 10.96 -2.85 1.16
C TYR A 242 10.60 -2.06 2.42
N LEU A 243 10.64 -0.72 2.34
CA LEU A 243 10.02 0.16 3.34
C LEU A 243 9.28 1.28 2.63
N THR A 244 7.99 1.46 2.96
CA THR A 244 7.19 2.58 2.46
C THR A 244 7.14 3.71 3.49
N ILE A 245 7.67 4.87 3.11
CA ILE A 245 8.01 5.97 4.02
C ILE A 245 7.29 7.23 3.56
N SER A 246 6.70 7.97 4.49
CA SER A 246 6.04 9.26 4.20
C SER A 246 7.06 10.32 3.77
N VAL A 247 6.59 11.29 2.98
CA VAL A 247 7.40 12.46 2.58
C VAL A 247 7.53 13.52 3.68
N SER A 248 6.70 13.42 4.73
CA SER A 248 6.66 14.25 5.92
C SER A 248 7.29 13.56 7.12
#